data_AF-A0A316RVM1-F1
#
_entry.id   AF-A0A316RVM1-F1
#
_cell.length_a   1.000
_cell.length_b   1.000
_cell.length_c   1.000
_cell.angle_alpha   90.00
_cell.angle_beta   90.00
_cell.angle_gamma   90.00
#
_symmetry.space_group_name_H-M   'P 1'
#
loop_
_entity.id
_entity.type
_entity.pdbx_description
1 polymer ?
#
loop_
_entity_poly.entity_id
_entity_poly.type
_entity_poly.pdbx_seq_one_letter_code
_entity_poly.pdbx_strand_id
1 'polypeptide(L)'
;MNKLKWCKKILIALAVVILLPLIIVGVTIAGIYALFQTPKDKKEYKKSRYYADFKQKFTMDILNSPEYRFYNSAVRRNLQLKYIKQESNGFEYFIYNETIYLFPDFEQIDFDENKKYWQVDCDGDWKPFDECYDKLLDKLDKTAIYPVKLLVERKMFPILNLNGKDIPNCIFVTWNYENVFENEESPSKMLIPENSKELYEMMLQTPNLCGSFELTDDGEKIMWHLYENIMIEIGVDPSACYFGVSEWSLGKIESGITHWHPSIFEVYDEVCSIGKLGSVMVLCSTANSGALMFYGSKADCPYSPDKKYLLGKYYYLEAK
;
A
#
# COMPACT_ATOMS: atom_id res chain seq x y z
N MET A 1 42.20 -36.25 -7.70
CA MET A 1 41.73 -34.84 -7.60
C MET A 1 40.33 -34.77 -8.21
N ASN A 2 39.31 -34.41 -7.43
CA ASN A 2 37.91 -34.67 -7.79
C ASN A 2 37.39 -33.64 -8.81
N LYS A 3 37.44 -33.97 -10.12
CA LYS A 3 37.13 -33.09 -11.26
C LYS A 3 35.80 -32.32 -11.11
N LEU A 4 34.79 -32.96 -10.50
CA LEU A 4 33.48 -32.37 -10.26
C LEU A 4 33.52 -31.17 -9.30
N LYS A 5 34.34 -31.23 -8.23
CA LYS A 5 34.54 -30.11 -7.30
C LYS A 5 35.26 -28.94 -7.97
N TRP A 6 36.14 -29.23 -8.93
CA TRP A 6 36.90 -28.20 -9.64
C TRP A 6 36.03 -27.49 -10.69
N CYS A 7 35.24 -28.24 -11.47
CA CYS A 7 34.25 -27.64 -12.39
C CYS A 7 33.21 -26.78 -11.67
N LYS A 8 32.69 -27.21 -10.51
CA LYS A 8 31.76 -26.38 -9.70
C LYS A 8 32.40 -25.05 -9.27
N LYS A 9 33.67 -25.05 -8.84
CA LYS A 9 34.37 -23.83 -8.45
C LYS A 9 34.55 -22.85 -9.60
N ILE A 10 34.85 -23.35 -10.80
CA ILE A 10 35.00 -22.53 -12.01
C ILE A 10 33.66 -21.95 -12.45
N LEU A 11 32.58 -22.75 -12.41
CA LEU A 11 31.23 -22.29 -12.71
C LEU A 11 30.77 -21.17 -11.77
N ILE A 12 31.02 -21.31 -10.47
CA ILE A 12 30.71 -20.25 -9.49
C ILE A 12 31.55 -19.00 -9.77
N ALA A 13 32.85 -19.14 -10.04
CA ALA A 13 33.71 -18.01 -10.35
C ALA A 13 33.26 -17.26 -11.62
N LEU A 14 32.89 -17.99 -12.68
CA LEU A 14 32.32 -17.43 -13.91
C LEU A 14 30.99 -16.72 -13.64
N ALA A 15 30.08 -17.34 -12.89
CA ALA A 15 28.80 -16.72 -12.53
C ALA A 15 29.00 -15.42 -11.74
N VAL A 16 29.94 -15.39 -10.78
CA VAL A 16 30.28 -14.18 -10.03
C VAL A 16 30.85 -13.11 -10.96
N VAL A 17 31.76 -13.43 -11.88
CA VAL A 17 32.34 -12.47 -12.83
C VAL A 17 31.27 -11.90 -13.78
N ILE A 18 30.35 -12.74 -14.24
CA ILE A 18 29.25 -12.31 -15.14
C ILE A 18 28.23 -11.45 -14.39
N LEU A 19 27.91 -11.78 -13.14
CA LEU A 19 26.94 -11.04 -12.32
C LEU A 19 27.55 -9.82 -11.62
N LEU A 20 28.88 -9.71 -11.53
CA LEU A 20 29.57 -8.63 -10.81
C LEU A 20 29.14 -7.23 -11.29
N PRO A 21 29.01 -6.95 -12.59
CA PRO A 21 28.51 -5.65 -13.05
C PRO A 21 27.08 -5.36 -12.58
N LEU A 22 26.19 -6.37 -12.60
CA LEU A 22 24.81 -6.23 -12.10
C LEU A 22 24.77 -6.00 -10.59
N ILE A 23 25.62 -6.69 -9.83
CA ILE A 23 25.75 -6.49 -8.38
C ILE A 23 26.25 -5.07 -8.10
N ILE A 24 27.27 -4.59 -8.82
CA ILE A 24 27.81 -3.23 -8.66
C ILE A 24 26.73 -2.19 -8.98
N VAL A 25 25.97 -2.36 -10.07
CA VAL A 25 24.86 -1.46 -10.43
C VAL A 25 23.80 -1.47 -9.33
N GLY A 26 23.37 -2.65 -8.86
CA GLY A 26 22.38 -2.78 -7.79
C GLY A 26 22.83 -2.12 -6.48
N VAL A 27 24.08 -2.34 -6.06
CA VAL A 27 24.66 -1.70 -4.87
C VAL A 27 24.76 -0.18 -5.05
N THR A 28 25.11 0.29 -6.25
CA THR A 28 25.18 1.73 -6.55
C THR A 28 23.80 2.38 -6.46
N ILE A 29 22.77 1.74 -7.04
CA ILE A 29 21.39 2.22 -6.98
C ILE A 29 20.89 2.23 -5.53
N ALA A 30 21.10 1.14 -4.78
CA ALA A 30 20.74 1.06 -3.36
C ALA A 30 21.48 2.12 -2.53
N GLY A 31 22.75 2.38 -2.82
CA GLY A 31 23.55 3.41 -2.17
C GLY A 31 23.02 4.82 -2.46
N ILE A 32 22.67 5.12 -3.72
CA ILE A 32 22.03 6.39 -4.12
C ILE A 32 20.68 6.52 -3.43
N TYR A 33 19.85 5.49 -3.44
CA TYR A 33 18.56 5.47 -2.76
C TYR A 33 18.72 5.78 -1.27
N ALA A 34 19.63 5.11 -0.56
CA ALA A 34 19.91 5.39 0.85
C ALA A 34 20.44 6.83 1.08
N LEU A 35 21.29 7.35 0.18
CA LEU A 35 21.85 8.70 0.29
C LEU A 35 20.80 9.81 0.14
N PHE A 36 19.79 9.61 -0.71
CA PHE A 36 18.80 10.65 -1.01
C PHE A 36 17.46 10.44 -0.32
N GLN A 37 16.99 9.19 -0.18
CA GLN A 37 15.69 8.88 0.39
C GLN A 37 15.74 8.88 1.91
N THR A 38 16.72 8.23 2.54
CA THR A 38 16.80 8.16 4.01
C THR A 38 16.84 9.54 4.70
N PRO A 39 17.55 10.57 4.20
CA PRO A 39 17.47 11.91 4.80
C PRO A 39 16.10 12.57 4.65
N LYS A 40 15.39 12.33 3.53
CA LYS A 40 14.03 12.81 3.32
C LYS A 40 13.08 12.13 4.30
N ASP A 41 13.11 10.81 4.38
CA ASP A 41 12.26 10.02 5.27
C ASP A 41 12.51 10.41 6.73
N LYS A 42 13.78 10.57 7.12
CA LYS A 42 14.14 11.00 8.47
C LYS A 42 13.62 12.40 8.78
N LYS A 43 13.62 13.31 7.80
CA LYS A 43 13.09 14.67 7.96
C LYS A 43 11.57 14.65 8.08
N GLU A 44 10.90 13.82 7.29
CA GLU A 44 9.45 13.60 7.36
C GLU A 44 9.05 12.99 8.71
N TYR A 45 9.67 11.88 9.08
CA TYR A 45 9.46 11.22 10.37
C TYR A 45 9.61 12.20 11.54
N LYS A 46 10.68 13.01 11.56
CA LYS A 46 10.91 14.01 12.63
C LYS A 46 9.86 15.11 12.70
N LYS A 47 9.10 15.33 11.63
CA LYS A 47 7.98 16.29 11.60
C LYS A 47 6.64 15.64 11.92
N SER A 48 6.56 14.32 11.91
CA SER A 48 5.32 13.58 12.16
C SER A 48 4.83 13.76 13.60
N ARG A 49 3.52 13.63 13.79
CA ARG A 49 2.91 13.58 15.12
C ARG A 49 3.38 12.34 15.89
N TYR A 50 3.56 11.22 15.19
CA TYR A 50 4.08 9.98 15.76
C TYR A 50 5.41 10.18 16.48
N TYR A 51 6.37 10.88 15.86
CA TYR A 51 7.63 11.21 16.51
C TYR A 51 7.47 12.19 17.68
N ALA A 52 6.58 13.19 17.54
CA ALA A 52 6.33 14.16 18.61
C ALA A 52 5.81 13.48 19.89
N ASP A 53 4.92 12.48 19.72
CA ASP A 53 4.24 11.82 20.83
C ASP A 53 5.07 10.65 21.42
N PHE A 54 5.75 9.85 20.58
CA PHE A 54 6.46 8.64 21.04
C PHE A 54 7.98 8.79 21.11
N LYS A 55 8.57 9.77 20.40
CA LYS A 55 10.03 10.03 20.35
C LYS A 55 10.88 8.80 20.06
N GLN A 56 10.34 7.82 19.32
CA GLN A 56 11.08 6.64 18.92
C GLN A 56 12.28 7.02 18.04
N LYS A 57 13.30 6.16 18.05
CA LYS A 57 14.46 6.35 17.18
C LYS A 57 14.04 6.08 15.74
N PHE A 58 14.51 6.92 14.82
CA PHE A 58 14.36 6.64 13.40
C PHE A 58 15.05 5.32 13.05
N THR A 59 14.30 4.42 12.42
CA THR A 59 14.80 3.22 11.75
C THR A 59 14.52 3.36 10.25
N MET A 60 15.25 2.60 9.42
CA MET A 60 14.86 2.47 8.01
C MET A 60 13.43 1.89 7.95
N ASP A 61 12.67 2.34 6.96
CA ASP A 61 11.28 1.92 6.72
C ASP A 61 10.28 2.26 7.83
N ILE A 62 10.63 3.12 8.79
CA ILE A 62 9.69 3.53 9.86
C ILE A 62 8.41 4.20 9.30
N LEU A 63 8.50 4.87 8.15
CA LEU A 63 7.34 5.48 7.49
C LEU A 63 6.39 4.42 6.90
N ASN A 64 6.92 3.22 6.62
CA ASN A 64 6.17 2.07 6.12
C ASN A 64 5.73 1.13 7.24
N SER A 65 6.12 1.39 8.49
CA SER A 65 5.75 0.55 9.63
C SER A 65 4.22 0.56 9.83
N PRO A 66 3.60 -0.59 10.12
CA PRO A 66 2.17 -0.66 10.38
C PRO A 66 1.69 0.32 11.46
N GLU A 67 2.45 0.45 12.55
CA GLU A 67 2.15 1.32 13.69
C GLU A 67 2.16 2.80 13.30
N TYR A 68 3.18 3.22 12.54
CA TYR A 68 3.30 4.60 12.06
C TYR A 68 2.11 4.98 11.18
N ARG A 69 1.79 4.10 10.22
CA ARG A 69 0.72 4.32 9.25
C ARG A 69 -0.66 4.34 9.91
N PHE A 70 -0.94 3.36 10.78
CA PHE A 70 -2.17 3.28 11.56
C PHE A 70 -2.39 4.51 12.45
N TYR A 71 -1.36 4.91 13.20
CA TYR A 71 -1.45 6.06 14.10
C TYR A 71 -1.71 7.36 13.34
N ASN A 72 -0.99 7.61 12.24
CA ASN A 72 -1.22 8.82 11.45
C ASN A 72 -2.62 8.84 10.83
N SER A 73 -3.14 7.68 10.40
CA SER A 73 -4.53 7.56 9.94
C SER A 73 -5.53 8.06 10.99
N ALA A 74 -5.36 7.66 12.26
CA ALA A 74 -6.21 8.10 13.34
C ALA A 74 -6.07 9.59 13.67
N VAL A 75 -4.83 10.11 13.68
CA VAL A 75 -4.57 11.52 13.95
C VAL A 75 -5.24 12.41 12.90
N ARG A 76 -5.22 12.03 11.61
CA ARG A 76 -5.91 12.77 10.54
C ARG A 76 -7.40 12.94 10.80
N ARG A 77 -8.01 12.00 11.53
CA ARG A 77 -9.43 12.00 11.89
C ARG A 77 -9.70 12.50 13.31
N ASN A 78 -8.68 13.00 14.00
CA ASN A 78 -8.76 13.45 15.39
C ASN A 78 -9.33 12.36 16.32
N LEU A 79 -9.01 11.09 16.05
CA LEU A 79 -9.43 9.95 16.86
C LEU A 79 -8.56 9.82 18.10
N GLN A 80 -9.19 9.46 19.22
CA GLN A 80 -8.48 9.26 20.49
C GLN A 80 -7.97 7.83 20.61
N LEU A 81 -6.79 7.56 20.03
CA LEU A 81 -6.04 6.33 20.26
C LEU A 81 -5.25 6.41 21.56
N LYS A 82 -5.10 5.27 22.25
CA LYS A 82 -4.09 5.11 23.31
C LYS A 82 -2.98 4.20 22.80
N TYR A 83 -1.76 4.68 22.80
CA TYR A 83 -0.58 3.86 22.54
C TYR A 83 -0.02 3.34 23.86
N ILE A 84 0.33 2.06 23.88
CA ILE A 84 0.95 1.41 25.03
C ILE A 84 2.27 0.79 24.59
N LYS A 85 3.33 1.10 25.34
CA LYS A 85 4.60 0.40 25.29
C LYS A 85 4.85 -0.25 26.64
N GLN A 86 4.99 -1.57 26.65
CA GLN A 86 5.14 -2.34 27.87
C GLN A 86 6.56 -2.18 28.43
N GLU A 87 6.67 -1.94 29.73
CA GLU A 87 7.97 -1.77 30.39
C GLU A 87 8.74 -3.10 30.50
N SER A 88 8.02 -4.23 30.61
CA SER A 88 8.60 -5.56 30.85
C SER A 88 9.43 -6.08 29.66
N ASN A 89 8.91 -5.92 28.45
CA ASN A 89 9.41 -6.57 27.24
C ASN A 89 9.45 -5.61 26.04
N GLY A 90 9.01 -4.35 26.20
CA GLY A 90 8.99 -3.35 25.15
C GLY A 90 7.93 -3.56 24.07
N PHE A 91 7.01 -4.53 24.24
CA PHE A 91 5.95 -4.80 23.27
C PHE A 91 5.00 -3.61 23.16
N GLU A 92 4.57 -3.32 21.93
CA GLU A 92 3.86 -2.10 21.59
C GLU A 92 2.51 -2.42 20.95
N TYR A 93 1.48 -1.68 21.32
CA TYR A 93 0.14 -1.85 20.76
C TYR A 93 -0.70 -0.58 20.93
N PHE A 94 -1.84 -0.55 20.23
CA PHE A 94 -2.81 0.54 20.35
C PHE A 94 -4.12 0.03 20.94
N ILE A 95 -4.79 0.89 21.71
CA ILE A 95 -6.15 0.69 22.18
C ILE A 95 -7.04 1.73 21.53
N TYR A 96 -8.09 1.25 20.87
CA TYR A 96 -9.12 2.08 20.25
C TYR A 96 -10.47 1.41 20.41
N ASN A 97 -11.51 2.18 20.77
CA ASN A 97 -12.87 1.65 21.00
C ASN A 97 -12.87 0.37 21.84
N GLU A 98 -12.18 0.40 22.98
CA GLU A 98 -12.08 -0.75 23.91
C GLU A 98 -11.57 -2.04 23.26
N THR A 99 -10.77 -1.94 22.19
CA THR A 99 -10.13 -3.06 21.50
C THR A 99 -8.62 -2.83 21.44
N ILE A 100 -7.84 -3.88 21.71
CA ILE A 100 -6.38 -3.88 21.53
C ILE A 100 -6.08 -4.30 20.09
N TYR A 101 -5.33 -3.47 19.38
CA TYR A 101 -4.84 -3.76 18.03
C TYR A 101 -3.36 -4.10 18.08
N LEU A 102 -3.04 -5.31 17.62
CA LEU A 102 -1.68 -5.81 17.41
C LEU A 102 -1.38 -5.84 15.91
N PHE A 103 -0.09 -5.69 15.58
CA PHE A 103 0.41 -5.70 14.21
C PHE A 103 1.31 -6.91 14.06
N PRO A 104 0.89 -7.95 13.32
CA PRO A 104 1.74 -9.11 13.11
C PRO A 104 2.83 -8.81 12.08
N ASP A 105 3.94 -9.54 12.18
CA ASP A 105 5.05 -9.58 11.22
C ASP A 105 4.84 -10.66 10.14
N PHE A 106 3.59 -11.05 9.89
CA PHE A 106 3.28 -12.06 8.88
C PHE A 106 3.50 -11.50 7.48
N GLU A 107 4.08 -12.30 6.59
CA GLU A 107 4.18 -11.93 5.17
C GLU A 107 2.87 -12.25 4.44
N GLN A 108 2.27 -13.41 4.78
CA GLN A 108 1.06 -13.90 4.15
C GLN A 108 0.18 -14.67 5.14
N ILE A 109 -1.13 -14.66 4.91
CA ILE A 109 -2.15 -15.41 5.65
C ILE A 109 -2.97 -16.19 4.64
N ASP A 110 -3.05 -17.51 4.79
CA ASP A 110 -3.72 -18.38 3.83
C ASP A 110 -4.47 -19.52 4.52
N PHE A 111 -5.46 -20.09 3.85
CA PHE A 111 -6.19 -21.26 4.32
C PHE A 111 -5.63 -22.52 3.66
N ASP A 112 -5.01 -23.41 4.45
CA ASP A 112 -4.53 -24.69 3.94
C ASP A 112 -5.72 -25.60 3.67
N GLU A 113 -6.12 -25.72 2.41
CA GLU A 113 -7.25 -26.56 2.00
C GLU A 113 -7.03 -28.06 2.26
N ASN A 114 -5.79 -28.53 2.43
CA ASN A 114 -5.52 -29.94 2.74
C ASN A 114 -5.65 -30.20 4.23
N LYS A 115 -5.09 -29.33 5.07
CA LYS A 115 -5.10 -29.48 6.53
C LYS A 115 -6.31 -28.84 7.21
N LYS A 116 -7.09 -28.05 6.46
CA LYS A 116 -8.32 -27.37 6.88
C LYS A 116 -8.12 -26.41 8.07
N TYR A 117 -7.04 -25.62 8.04
CA TYR A 117 -6.79 -24.58 9.03
C TYR A 117 -6.12 -23.35 8.40
N TRP A 118 -6.22 -22.21 9.07
CA TRP A 118 -5.50 -20.98 8.69
C TRP A 118 -4.04 -21.05 9.08
N GLN A 119 -3.16 -20.68 8.16
CA GLN A 119 -1.72 -20.65 8.35
C GLN A 119 -1.17 -19.27 7.98
N VAL A 120 -0.01 -18.97 8.53
CA VAL A 120 0.71 -17.72 8.27
C VAL A 120 2.11 -18.03 7.80
N ASP A 121 2.60 -17.21 6.88
CA ASP A 121 3.98 -17.21 6.45
C ASP A 121 4.79 -16.24 7.34
N CYS A 122 5.84 -16.77 7.95
CA CYS A 122 6.81 -16.01 8.74
C CYS A 122 8.21 -16.32 8.18
N ASP A 123 8.78 -15.40 7.39
CA ASP A 123 10.08 -15.53 6.75
C ASP A 123 10.22 -16.78 5.84
N GLY A 124 9.16 -17.15 5.12
CA GLY A 124 9.09 -18.32 4.25
C GLY A 124 8.70 -19.63 4.95
N ASP A 125 8.53 -19.62 6.27
CA ASP A 125 8.09 -20.76 7.06
C ASP A 125 6.59 -20.68 7.40
N TRP A 126 5.80 -21.53 6.76
CA TRP A 126 4.37 -21.66 7.03
C TRP A 126 4.09 -22.34 8.39
N LYS A 127 3.33 -21.64 9.24
CA LYS A 127 2.97 -22.10 10.60
C LYS A 127 1.47 -21.98 10.83
N PRO A 128 0.85 -22.81 11.69
CA PRO A 128 -0.54 -22.65 12.07
C PRO A 128 -0.80 -21.26 12.66
N PHE A 129 -1.87 -20.60 12.19
CA PHE A 129 -2.25 -19.26 12.62
C PHE A 129 -2.45 -19.18 14.14
N ASP A 130 -3.17 -20.13 14.72
CA ASP A 130 -3.50 -20.15 16.15
C ASP A 130 -2.23 -20.17 17.01
N GLU A 131 -1.21 -20.97 16.64
CA GLU A 131 0.07 -21.00 17.36
C GLU A 131 0.83 -19.66 17.30
N CYS A 132 0.77 -18.98 16.16
CA CYS A 132 1.40 -17.66 16.01
C CYS A 132 0.62 -16.58 16.76
N TYR A 133 -0.72 -16.66 16.76
CA TYR A 133 -1.58 -15.75 17.49
C TYR A 133 -1.39 -15.90 19.01
N ASP A 134 -1.37 -17.12 19.53
CA ASP A 134 -1.11 -17.39 20.95
C ASP A 134 0.24 -16.83 21.40
N LYS A 135 1.29 -16.98 20.59
CA LYS A 135 2.61 -16.37 20.86
C LYS A 135 2.58 -14.84 20.87
N LEU A 136 1.69 -14.20 20.11
CA LEU A 136 1.50 -12.75 20.18
C LEU A 136 0.75 -12.35 21.46
N LEU A 137 -0.25 -13.15 21.87
CA LEU A 137 -0.97 -12.93 23.12
C LEU A 137 -0.07 -13.10 24.35
N ASP A 138 0.84 -14.08 24.33
CA ASP A 138 1.80 -14.33 25.42
C ASP A 138 2.76 -13.15 25.67
N LYS A 139 2.92 -12.24 24.69
CA LYS A 139 3.71 -11.01 24.87
C LYS A 139 2.97 -9.95 25.70
N LEU A 140 1.67 -10.08 25.92
CA LEU A 140 0.90 -9.11 26.71
C LEU A 140 1.01 -9.42 28.21
N ASP A 141 1.74 -8.59 28.97
CA ASP A 141 1.82 -8.65 30.46
C ASP A 141 0.49 -8.77 31.23
N LYS A 142 -0.65 -8.43 30.63
CA LYS A 142 -1.96 -8.44 31.29
C LYS A 142 -2.90 -9.37 30.55
N THR A 143 -3.76 -10.07 31.31
CA THR A 143 -5.02 -10.59 30.79
C THR A 143 -5.75 -9.42 30.16
N ALA A 144 -5.84 -9.41 28.83
CA ALA A 144 -6.41 -8.30 28.09
C ALA A 144 -7.84 -8.07 28.57
N ILE A 145 -8.09 -6.93 29.22
CA ILE A 145 -9.45 -6.50 29.64
C ILE A 145 -10.32 -6.24 28.41
N TYR A 146 -9.67 -5.95 27.29
CA TYR A 146 -10.26 -5.65 25.99
C TYR A 146 -10.06 -6.82 25.02
N PRO A 147 -10.97 -7.03 24.06
CA PRO A 147 -10.73 -7.94 22.95
C PRO A 147 -9.44 -7.59 22.22
N VAL A 148 -8.69 -8.60 21.80
CA VAL A 148 -7.47 -8.44 21.01
C VAL A 148 -7.78 -8.74 19.55
N LYS A 149 -7.35 -7.84 18.67
CA LYS A 149 -7.44 -8.00 17.21
C LYS A 149 -6.06 -7.86 16.57
N LEU A 150 -5.77 -8.73 15.62
CA LEU A 150 -4.67 -8.54 14.68
C LEU A 150 -5.16 -7.64 13.55
N LEU A 151 -4.58 -6.46 13.40
CA LEU A 151 -4.85 -5.59 12.28
C LEU A 151 -3.96 -6.00 11.10
N VAL A 152 -4.58 -6.39 9.98
CA VAL A 152 -3.85 -6.93 8.82
C VAL A 152 -4.33 -6.28 7.52
N GLU A 153 -3.41 -6.06 6.58
CA GLU A 153 -3.74 -5.51 5.26
C GLU A 153 -4.30 -6.60 4.34
N ARG A 154 -5.20 -6.21 3.44
CA ARG A 154 -5.87 -7.13 2.51
C ARG A 154 -4.88 -7.87 1.60
N LYS A 155 -3.77 -7.22 1.26
CA LYS A 155 -2.67 -7.78 0.46
C LYS A 155 -1.97 -8.98 1.12
N MET A 156 -2.13 -9.16 2.44
CA MET A 156 -1.57 -10.32 3.17
C MET A 156 -2.33 -11.61 2.83
N PHE A 157 -3.51 -11.52 2.22
CA PHE A 157 -4.29 -12.68 1.80
C PHE A 157 -4.15 -12.92 0.28
N PRO A 158 -3.65 -14.08 -0.16
CA PRO A 158 -3.52 -14.39 -1.59
C PRO A 158 -4.88 -14.68 -2.24
N ILE A 159 -5.85 -15.15 -1.46
CA ILE A 159 -7.22 -15.44 -1.90
C ILE A 159 -7.86 -14.12 -2.35
N LEU A 160 -8.42 -14.05 -3.56
CA LEU A 160 -8.98 -12.81 -4.14
C LEU A 160 -10.36 -12.43 -3.57
N ASN A 161 -11.15 -13.42 -3.17
CA ASN A 161 -12.44 -13.19 -2.52
C ASN A 161 -12.50 -13.88 -1.15
N LEU A 162 -12.50 -13.06 -0.11
CA LEU A 162 -12.60 -13.50 1.28
C LEU A 162 -14.06 -13.61 1.77
N ASN A 163 -15.05 -13.20 0.97
CA ASN A 163 -16.45 -13.31 1.37
C ASN A 163 -16.85 -14.77 1.52
N GLY A 164 -17.55 -15.08 2.61
CA GLY A 164 -17.97 -16.44 2.94
C GLY A 164 -16.85 -17.36 3.44
N LYS A 165 -15.61 -16.87 3.56
CA LYS A 165 -14.53 -17.58 4.26
C LYS A 165 -14.68 -17.36 5.77
N ASP A 166 -14.48 -18.43 6.53
CA ASP A 166 -14.50 -18.39 8.00
C ASP A 166 -13.14 -17.89 8.51
N ILE A 167 -12.88 -16.60 8.33
CA ILE A 167 -11.65 -15.94 8.78
C ILE A 167 -11.63 -15.93 10.32
N PRO A 168 -10.50 -16.18 10.99
CA PRO A 168 -10.43 -16.15 12.44
C PRO A 168 -10.94 -14.81 12.99
N ASN A 169 -11.86 -14.88 13.95
CA ASN A 169 -12.53 -13.68 14.49
C ASN A 169 -11.56 -12.66 15.09
N CYS A 170 -10.35 -13.05 15.50
CA CYS A 170 -9.33 -12.12 15.99
C CYS A 170 -8.68 -11.29 14.88
N ILE A 171 -8.91 -11.59 13.59
CA ILE A 171 -8.37 -10.81 12.49
C ILE A 171 -9.32 -9.63 12.18
N PHE A 172 -8.75 -8.44 12.09
CA PHE A 172 -9.38 -7.26 11.52
C PHE A 172 -8.71 -6.95 10.18
N VAL A 173 -9.43 -7.20 9.08
CA VAL A 173 -8.94 -6.92 7.72
C VAL A 173 -9.19 -5.46 7.38
N THR A 174 -8.12 -4.76 7.00
CA THR A 174 -8.16 -3.43 6.39
C THR A 174 -7.58 -3.49 4.98
N TRP A 175 -7.91 -2.53 4.12
CA TRP A 175 -7.27 -2.39 2.81
C TRP A 175 -5.77 -2.12 2.97
N ASN A 176 -5.46 -1.04 3.68
CA ASN A 176 -4.12 -0.66 4.11
C ASN A 176 -4.19 0.03 5.48
N TYR A 177 -3.02 0.29 6.08
CA TYR A 177 -2.97 0.97 7.38
C TYR A 177 -3.13 2.50 7.24
N GLU A 178 -2.73 3.10 6.12
CA GLU A 178 -2.84 4.54 5.87
C GLU A 178 -4.29 5.02 5.94
N ASN A 179 -5.22 4.27 5.36
CA ASN A 179 -6.63 4.65 5.18
C ASN A 179 -7.57 3.73 5.97
N VAL A 180 -7.06 3.04 7.01
CA VAL A 180 -7.80 2.06 7.82
C VAL A 180 -9.18 2.54 8.28
N PHE A 181 -9.29 3.82 8.65
CA PHE A 181 -10.55 4.39 9.12
C PHE A 181 -11.46 4.88 7.98
N GLU A 182 -10.94 5.13 6.78
CA GLU A 182 -11.67 5.82 5.70
C GLU A 182 -12.72 4.95 4.99
N ASN A 183 -12.67 3.64 5.19
CA ASN A 183 -13.45 2.64 4.47
C ASN A 183 -13.91 1.46 5.35
N GLU A 184 -13.97 1.62 6.68
CA GLU A 184 -14.26 0.50 7.58
C GLU A 184 -15.56 -0.26 7.24
N GLU A 185 -16.57 0.46 6.76
CA GLU A 185 -17.89 -0.07 6.40
C GLU A 185 -17.97 -0.67 4.99
N SER A 186 -16.93 -0.50 4.15
CA SER A 186 -16.97 -0.98 2.77
C SER A 186 -16.87 -2.52 2.73
N PRO A 187 -17.87 -3.23 2.17
CA PRO A 187 -17.79 -4.68 1.98
C PRO A 187 -16.70 -5.06 0.95
N SER A 188 -16.26 -4.09 0.14
CA SER A 188 -15.22 -4.29 -0.87
C SER A 188 -13.87 -4.65 -0.28
N LYS A 189 -13.61 -4.40 1.03
CA LYS A 189 -12.34 -4.80 1.68
C LYS A 189 -12.04 -6.29 1.67
N MET A 190 -13.04 -7.12 1.35
CA MET A 190 -12.88 -8.57 1.20
C MET A 190 -12.62 -9.01 -0.24
N LEU A 191 -12.70 -8.10 -1.22
CA LEU A 191 -12.65 -8.37 -2.65
C LEU A 191 -11.45 -7.71 -3.30
N ILE A 192 -10.66 -8.48 -4.04
CA ILE A 192 -9.63 -7.99 -4.95
C ILE A 192 -10.17 -8.17 -6.36
N PRO A 193 -10.26 -7.11 -7.17
CA PRO A 193 -10.86 -7.20 -8.50
C PRO A 193 -9.98 -8.05 -9.42
N GLU A 194 -10.53 -9.12 -10.01
CA GLU A 194 -9.79 -9.97 -10.94
C GLU A 194 -9.62 -9.33 -12.32
N ASN A 195 -10.46 -8.36 -12.66
CA ASN A 195 -10.53 -7.72 -13.97
C ASN A 195 -11.17 -6.32 -13.90
N SER A 196 -11.11 -5.59 -15.01
CA SER A 196 -11.61 -4.21 -15.09
C SER A 196 -13.11 -4.10 -14.81
N LYS A 197 -13.90 -5.12 -15.17
CA LYS A 197 -15.33 -5.13 -14.89
C LYS A 197 -15.63 -5.21 -13.40
N GLU A 198 -14.93 -6.06 -12.65
CA GLU A 198 -15.08 -6.13 -11.20
C GLU A 198 -14.63 -4.85 -10.50
N LEU A 199 -13.50 -4.26 -10.93
CA LEU A 199 -13.09 -2.95 -10.40
C LEU A 199 -14.14 -1.88 -10.70
N TYR A 200 -14.73 -1.87 -11.90
CA TYR A 200 -15.80 -0.96 -12.27
C TYR A 200 -17.02 -1.12 -11.35
N GLU A 201 -17.45 -2.34 -11.07
CA GLU A 201 -18.54 -2.61 -10.12
C GLU A 201 -18.20 -2.13 -8.69
N MET A 202 -16.96 -2.30 -8.25
CA MET A 202 -16.48 -1.76 -6.98
C MET A 202 -16.47 -0.22 -6.98
N MET A 203 -16.05 0.42 -8.07
CA MET A 203 -16.08 1.87 -8.23
C MET A 203 -17.50 2.42 -8.12
N LEU A 204 -18.48 1.78 -8.77
CA LEU A 204 -19.90 2.16 -8.69
C LEU A 204 -20.46 2.09 -7.26
N GLN A 205 -19.95 1.17 -6.45
CA GLN A 205 -20.37 1.00 -5.05
C GLN A 205 -19.57 1.87 -4.07
N THR A 206 -18.54 2.57 -4.54
CA THR A 206 -17.65 3.34 -3.67
C THR A 206 -18.25 4.72 -3.35
N PRO A 207 -18.57 5.01 -2.07
CA PRO A 207 -19.17 6.28 -1.70
C PRO A 207 -18.20 7.44 -1.91
N ASN A 208 -18.73 8.58 -2.35
CA ASN A 208 -18.00 9.82 -2.59
C ASN A 208 -16.89 9.72 -3.64
N LEU A 209 -16.92 8.73 -4.52
CA LEU A 209 -16.05 8.69 -5.69
C LEU A 209 -16.55 9.70 -6.73
N CYS A 210 -15.70 10.64 -7.12
CA CYS A 210 -16.03 11.74 -8.03
C CYS A 210 -15.87 11.36 -9.51
N GLY A 211 -16.38 12.23 -10.37
CA GLY A 211 -16.32 12.08 -11.83
C GLY A 211 -17.31 11.05 -12.37
N SER A 212 -17.31 10.90 -13.70
CA SER A 212 -18.07 9.85 -14.39
C SER A 212 -17.11 8.85 -14.99
N PHE A 213 -17.45 7.57 -14.93
CA PHE A 213 -16.63 6.51 -15.49
C PHE A 213 -17.51 5.49 -16.21
N GLU A 214 -16.97 4.92 -17.27
CA GLU A 214 -17.61 3.92 -18.10
C GLU A 214 -16.66 2.76 -18.38
N LEU A 215 -17.22 1.56 -18.53
CA LEU A 215 -16.49 0.39 -18.97
C LEU A 215 -16.52 0.35 -20.51
N THR A 216 -15.40 0.06 -21.14
CA THR A 216 -15.33 -0.11 -22.60
C THR A 216 -16.20 -1.28 -23.06
N ASP A 217 -16.65 -1.26 -24.33
CA ASP A 217 -17.54 -2.29 -24.89
C ASP A 217 -16.95 -3.72 -24.81
N ASP A 218 -15.62 -3.84 -24.86
CA ASP A 218 -14.89 -5.10 -24.70
C ASP A 218 -14.73 -5.53 -23.23
N GLY A 219 -15.05 -4.66 -22.27
CA GLY A 219 -14.92 -4.90 -20.84
C GLY A 219 -13.48 -4.83 -20.31
N GLU A 220 -12.51 -4.46 -21.14
CA GLU A 220 -11.09 -4.54 -20.79
C GLU A 220 -10.59 -3.31 -20.02
N LYS A 221 -11.26 -2.16 -20.16
CA LYS A 221 -10.78 -0.89 -19.62
C LYS A 221 -11.90 -0.06 -19.02
N ILE A 222 -11.54 0.76 -18.03
CA ILE A 222 -12.39 1.80 -17.45
C ILE A 222 -11.89 3.15 -17.95
N MET A 223 -12.79 3.92 -18.57
CA MET A 223 -12.54 5.30 -18.97
C MET A 223 -13.13 6.22 -17.90
N TRP A 224 -12.27 6.92 -17.15
CA TRP A 224 -12.66 7.73 -16.02
C TRP A 224 -12.44 9.22 -16.28
N HIS A 225 -13.55 9.92 -16.45
CA HIS A 225 -13.66 11.37 -16.58
C HIS A 225 -13.73 12.00 -15.19
N LEU A 226 -12.58 12.05 -14.50
CA LEU A 226 -12.46 12.70 -13.20
C LEU A 226 -12.24 14.21 -13.32
N TYR A 227 -11.61 14.68 -14.40
CA TYR A 227 -11.27 16.09 -14.62
C TYR A 227 -11.60 16.53 -16.04
N GLU A 228 -12.08 17.77 -16.22
CA GLU A 228 -12.65 18.27 -17.49
C GLU A 228 -11.79 17.98 -18.73
N ASN A 229 -10.48 18.18 -18.62
CA ASN A 229 -9.53 18.03 -19.74
C ASN A 229 -8.52 16.88 -19.52
N ILE A 230 -8.78 15.97 -18.58
CA ILE A 230 -7.89 14.83 -18.30
C ILE A 230 -8.72 13.56 -18.22
N MET A 231 -8.33 12.58 -19.03
CA MET A 231 -8.87 11.23 -18.98
C MET A 231 -7.93 10.32 -18.21
N ILE A 232 -8.50 9.49 -17.33
CA ILE A 232 -7.79 8.38 -16.69
C ILE A 232 -8.31 7.08 -17.30
N GLU A 233 -7.43 6.30 -17.91
CA GLU A 233 -7.69 4.95 -18.41
C GLU A 233 -7.17 3.95 -17.36
N ILE A 234 -7.99 2.99 -16.95
CA ILE A 234 -7.60 1.94 -16.01
C ILE A 234 -7.80 0.59 -16.67
N GLY A 235 -6.78 -0.26 -16.66
CA GLY A 235 -6.92 -1.68 -16.98
C GLY A 235 -6.48 -2.54 -15.81
N VAL A 236 -7.28 -3.56 -15.53
CA VAL A 236 -7.01 -4.54 -14.47
C VAL A 236 -6.90 -5.90 -15.10
N ASP A 237 -5.72 -6.48 -14.96
CA ASP A 237 -5.43 -7.87 -15.27
C ASP A 237 -4.56 -8.44 -14.13
N PRO A 238 -4.74 -9.70 -13.71
CA PRO A 238 -3.96 -10.30 -12.64
C PRO A 238 -2.45 -10.29 -12.88
N SER A 239 -2.01 -10.27 -14.15
CA SER A 239 -0.60 -10.19 -14.52
C SER A 239 -0.05 -8.77 -14.55
N ALA A 240 -0.89 -7.77 -14.88
CA ALA A 240 -0.48 -6.37 -14.94
C ALA A 240 -1.70 -5.44 -14.91
N CYS A 241 -1.83 -4.65 -13.85
CA CYS A 241 -2.73 -3.50 -13.86
C CYS A 241 -2.01 -2.28 -14.44
N TYR A 242 -2.76 -1.30 -14.93
CA TYR A 242 -2.20 -0.02 -15.33
C TYR A 242 -3.18 1.13 -15.14
N PHE A 243 -2.61 2.30 -14.88
CA PHE A 243 -3.28 3.60 -15.00
C PHE A 243 -2.59 4.39 -16.11
N GLY A 244 -3.36 4.89 -17.07
CA GLY A 244 -2.92 5.83 -18.10
C GLY A 244 -3.60 7.17 -17.90
N VAL A 245 -2.85 8.26 -17.93
CA VAL A 245 -3.39 9.62 -17.78
C VAL A 245 -3.06 10.44 -19.01
N SER A 246 -4.09 11.02 -19.63
CA SER A 246 -3.95 11.74 -20.90
C SER A 246 -4.73 13.05 -20.91
N GLU A 247 -4.23 14.03 -21.66
CA GLU A 247 -5.00 15.23 -21.99
C GLU A 247 -6.15 14.84 -22.93
N TRP A 248 -7.34 15.32 -22.60
CA TRP A 248 -8.58 15.05 -23.31
C TRP A 248 -9.22 16.36 -23.74
N SER A 249 -9.66 16.42 -25.00
CA SER A 249 -10.25 17.61 -25.60
C SER A 249 -11.19 17.21 -26.73
N LEU A 250 -12.36 17.84 -26.82
CA LEU A 250 -13.34 17.63 -27.89
C LEU A 250 -13.68 16.16 -28.18
N GLY A 251 -13.73 15.32 -27.14
CA GLY A 251 -14.07 13.91 -27.25
C GLY A 251 -12.93 13.00 -27.75
N LYS A 252 -11.67 13.48 -27.72
CA LYS A 252 -10.50 12.71 -28.15
C LYS A 252 -9.33 12.88 -27.20
N ILE A 253 -8.51 11.83 -27.13
CA ILE A 253 -7.19 11.87 -26.47
C ILE A 253 -6.25 12.70 -27.35
N GLU A 254 -5.70 13.78 -26.79
CA GLU A 254 -4.71 14.61 -27.48
C GLU A 254 -3.29 14.09 -27.27
N SER A 255 -2.91 13.85 -26.01
CA SER A 255 -1.57 13.39 -25.65
C SER A 255 -1.54 12.64 -24.31
N GLY A 256 -0.69 11.62 -24.22
CA GLY A 256 -0.43 10.92 -22.95
C GLY A 256 0.49 11.74 -22.05
N ILE A 257 0.14 11.88 -20.77
CA ILE A 257 0.95 12.57 -19.76
C ILE A 257 1.86 11.56 -19.06
N THR A 258 1.27 10.54 -18.44
CA THR A 258 2.00 9.55 -17.65
C THR A 258 1.21 8.25 -17.55
N HIS A 259 1.88 7.18 -17.12
CA HIS A 259 1.25 5.92 -16.77
C HIS A 259 2.06 5.22 -15.68
N TRP A 260 1.42 4.33 -14.94
CA TRP A 260 2.09 3.47 -13.96
C TRP A 260 1.33 2.15 -13.79
N HIS A 261 1.96 1.20 -13.10
CA HIS A 261 1.49 -0.18 -12.99
C HIS A 261 1.38 -0.58 -11.52
N PRO A 262 0.22 -0.33 -10.86
CA PRO A 262 -0.02 -0.86 -9.54
C PRO A 262 -0.17 -2.39 -9.61
N SER A 263 0.00 -3.06 -8.47
CA SER A 263 -0.42 -4.45 -8.35
C SER A 263 -1.95 -4.55 -8.29
N ILE A 264 -2.48 -5.76 -8.53
CA ILE A 264 -3.91 -6.06 -8.34
C ILE A 264 -4.37 -5.78 -6.90
N PHE A 265 -3.46 -5.80 -5.92
CA PHE A 265 -3.74 -5.51 -4.52
C PHE A 265 -3.82 -4.02 -4.20
N GLU A 266 -3.27 -3.17 -5.06
CA GLU A 266 -3.19 -1.71 -4.87
C GLU A 266 -4.21 -0.96 -5.72
N VAL A 267 -4.64 -1.53 -6.84
CA VAL A 267 -5.43 -0.84 -7.87
C VAL A 267 -6.69 -0.15 -7.31
N TYR A 268 -7.41 -0.79 -6.40
CA TYR A 268 -8.62 -0.21 -5.79
C TYR A 268 -8.31 0.91 -4.78
N ASP A 269 -7.20 0.80 -4.04
CA ASP A 269 -6.79 1.85 -3.12
C ASP A 269 -6.30 3.10 -3.86
N GLU A 270 -5.63 2.92 -5.00
CA GLU A 270 -5.25 4.04 -5.86
C GLU A 270 -6.48 4.75 -6.44
N VAL A 271 -7.49 4.01 -6.90
CA VAL A 271 -8.80 4.58 -7.29
C VAL A 271 -9.36 5.43 -6.15
N CYS A 272 -9.43 4.90 -4.92
CA CYS A 272 -9.94 5.65 -3.78
C CYS A 272 -9.11 6.91 -3.50
N SER A 273 -7.78 6.78 -3.52
CA SER A 273 -6.86 7.86 -3.19
C SER A 273 -6.86 8.97 -4.26
N ILE A 274 -7.14 8.64 -5.52
CA ILE A 274 -7.23 9.61 -6.62
C ILE A 274 -8.60 10.28 -6.68
N GLY A 275 -9.67 9.50 -6.55
CA GLY A 275 -11.01 9.93 -6.97
C GLY A 275 -11.98 10.32 -5.88
N LYS A 276 -11.68 10.04 -4.60
CA LYS A 276 -12.60 10.42 -3.53
C LYS A 276 -12.68 11.93 -3.35
N LEU A 277 -13.86 12.43 -2.97
CA LEU A 277 -14.07 13.83 -2.67
C LEU A 277 -13.02 14.36 -1.69
N GLY A 278 -12.34 15.44 -2.06
CA GLY A 278 -11.26 16.04 -1.26
C GLY A 278 -9.87 15.47 -1.54
N SER A 279 -9.75 14.47 -2.43
CA SER A 279 -8.48 14.02 -2.98
C SER A 279 -7.94 14.95 -4.05
N VAL A 280 -6.63 14.94 -4.22
CA VAL A 280 -5.90 15.69 -5.24
C VAL A 280 -4.90 14.76 -5.90
N MET A 281 -4.82 14.84 -7.23
CA MET A 281 -3.75 14.26 -8.03
C MET A 281 -2.89 15.39 -8.61
N VAL A 282 -1.57 15.26 -8.48
CA VAL A 282 -0.60 16.22 -9.02
C VAL A 282 0.28 15.53 -10.04
N LEU A 283 0.26 16.03 -11.27
CA LEU A 283 1.09 15.55 -12.37
C LEU A 283 2.10 16.62 -12.75
N CYS A 284 3.28 16.20 -13.19
CA CYS A 284 4.25 17.07 -13.84
C CYS A 284 4.47 16.55 -15.26
N SER A 285 4.23 17.39 -16.26
CA SER A 285 4.54 17.10 -17.66
C SER A 285 5.69 17.98 -18.14
N THR A 286 6.62 17.38 -18.85
CA THR A 286 7.72 18.05 -19.56
C THR A 286 7.64 17.69 -21.04
N ALA A 287 8.46 18.34 -21.88
CA ALA A 287 8.46 18.07 -23.32
C ALA A 287 8.72 16.59 -23.70
N ASN A 288 9.39 15.83 -22.83
CA ASN A 288 9.83 14.46 -23.13
C ASN A 288 9.30 13.39 -22.16
N SER A 289 8.60 13.79 -21.09
CA SER A 289 8.10 12.85 -20.08
C SER A 289 7.08 13.50 -19.16
N GLY A 290 6.20 12.69 -18.57
CA GLY A 290 5.39 13.11 -17.43
C GLY A 290 5.48 12.13 -16.27
N ALA A 291 5.23 12.64 -15.07
CA ALA A 291 5.33 11.91 -13.83
C ALA A 291 4.15 12.22 -12.90
N LEU A 292 3.68 11.20 -12.19
CA LEU A 292 2.81 11.32 -11.04
C LEU A 292 3.64 11.83 -9.85
N MET A 293 3.30 13.01 -9.33
CA MET A 293 4.05 13.67 -8.26
C MET A 293 3.44 13.43 -6.88
N PHE A 294 2.11 13.29 -6.84
CA PHE A 294 1.32 13.05 -5.62
C PHE A 294 -0.09 12.60 -6.01
N TYR A 295 -0.68 11.74 -5.20
CA TYR A 295 -2.13 11.54 -5.15
C TYR A 295 -2.55 11.24 -3.71
N GLY A 296 -3.78 11.56 -3.34
CA GLY A 296 -4.32 11.35 -1.98
C GLY A 296 -4.99 12.60 -1.43
N SER A 297 -5.14 12.66 -0.11
CA SER A 297 -5.82 13.77 0.58
C SER A 297 -5.17 15.13 0.27
N LYS A 298 -6.01 16.11 -0.06
CA LYS A 298 -5.58 17.51 -0.26
C LYS A 298 -4.84 18.09 0.95
N ALA A 299 -5.20 17.68 2.16
CA ALA A 299 -4.57 18.16 3.39
C ALA A 299 -3.09 17.75 3.50
N ASP A 300 -2.74 16.62 2.89
CA ASP A 300 -1.40 16.04 2.92
C ASP A 300 -0.57 16.44 1.68
N CYS A 301 -1.17 17.15 0.72
CA CYS A 301 -0.52 17.50 -0.54
C CYS A 301 0.62 18.51 -0.33
N PRO A 302 1.88 18.17 -0.70
CA PRO A 302 3.00 19.09 -0.54
C PRO A 302 3.09 20.15 -1.66
N TYR A 303 2.21 20.05 -2.66
CA TYR A 303 2.15 20.95 -3.81
C TYR A 303 1.00 21.94 -3.64
N SER A 304 1.25 23.19 -4.03
CA SER A 304 0.21 24.23 -4.09
C SER A 304 -0.12 24.55 -5.55
N PRO A 305 -1.40 24.75 -5.90
CA PRO A 305 -1.83 25.16 -7.24
C PRO A 305 -1.32 26.56 -7.62
N ASP A 306 -1.08 27.43 -6.64
CA ASP A 306 -0.65 28.83 -6.85
C ASP A 306 0.87 28.96 -7.01
N LYS A 307 1.62 27.87 -6.75
CA LYS A 307 3.07 27.88 -6.81
C LYS A 307 3.54 27.65 -8.24
N LYS A 308 4.32 28.61 -8.77
CA LYS A 308 5.07 28.40 -10.02
C LYS A 308 6.29 27.52 -9.75
N TYR A 309 6.33 26.37 -10.40
CA TYR A 309 7.48 25.48 -10.40
C TYR A 309 8.39 25.81 -11.59
N LEU A 310 9.70 25.68 -11.41
CA LEU A 310 10.71 26.09 -12.39
C LEU A 310 10.78 25.18 -13.64
N LEU A 311 10.31 23.94 -13.54
CA LEU A 311 10.47 22.92 -14.57
C LEU A 311 9.17 22.15 -14.78
N GLY A 312 8.69 22.09 -16.03
CA GLY A 312 7.49 21.34 -16.40
C GLY A 312 6.17 22.08 -16.12
N LYS A 313 5.11 21.62 -16.79
CA LYS A 313 3.72 22.01 -16.56
C LYS A 313 3.17 21.13 -15.45
N TYR A 314 2.72 21.74 -14.36
CA TYR A 314 2.07 21.02 -13.26
C TYR A 314 0.56 21.07 -13.45
N TYR A 315 -0.08 19.91 -13.29
CA TYR A 315 -1.53 19.77 -13.23
C TYR A 315 -1.89 19.51 -11.78
N TYR A 316 -2.70 20.40 -11.22
CA TYR A 316 -3.28 20.22 -9.89
C TYR A 316 -4.75 19.87 -10.08
N LEU A 317 -5.08 18.60 -9.88
CA LEU A 317 -6.37 18.02 -10.23
C LEU A 317 -7.08 17.64 -8.92
N GLU A 318 -8.16 18.31 -8.57
CA GLU A 318 -8.90 18.09 -7.31
C GLU A 318 -10.24 17.39 -7.58
N ALA A 319 -10.46 16.23 -6.96
CA ALA A 319 -11.68 15.46 -7.09
C ALA A 319 -12.84 16.18 -6.38
N LYS A 320 -13.87 16.56 -7.14
CA LYS A 320 -14.99 17.39 -6.69
C LYS A 320 -16.34 16.87 -7.18
#